data_AF-A0A936E8J9-F1
#
_entry.id   AF-A0A936E8J9-F1
#
_cell.length_a   1.000
_cell.length_b   1.000
_cell.length_c   1.000
_cell.angle_alpha   90.00
_cell.angle_beta   90.00
_cell.angle_gamma   90.00
#
_symmetry.space_group_name_H-M   'P 1'
#
loop_
_entity.id
_entity.type
_entity.pdbx_description
1 polymer ?
#
loop_
_entity_poly.entity_id
_entity_poly.type
_entity_poly.pdbx_seq_one_letter_code
_entity_poly.pdbx_strand_id
1 'polypeptide(L)'
;MRGPSRTQVVLVAVLAAAVFTSWQVALGPRSLLLGFSWTQAHHFESLRIGASKSSVIDKLGLPLRTSSTCNLPQRQGFEEAFGRAKTSGAARFLLWYNGGNWYYCGGFDVHDRLVFVGEGHS
;
A
#
# COMPACT_ATOMS: atom_id res chain seq x y z
N MET A 1 -6.13 -31.21 44.62
CA MET A 1 -5.81 -30.15 43.64
C MET A 1 -7.13 -29.62 43.10
N ARG A 2 -7.53 -28.37 43.41
CA ARG A 2 -8.78 -27.77 42.91
C ARG A 2 -8.51 -27.18 41.52
N GLY A 3 -9.19 -27.69 40.50
CA GLY A 3 -9.15 -27.14 39.16
C GLY A 3 -9.74 -25.72 39.10
N PRO A 4 -9.40 -24.93 38.07
CA PRO A 4 -9.89 -23.57 37.92
C PRO A 4 -11.41 -23.52 37.84
N SER A 5 -12.02 -22.52 38.49
CA SER A 5 -13.47 -22.35 38.47
C SER A 5 -13.93 -21.90 37.08
N ARG A 6 -15.17 -22.25 36.69
CA ARG A 6 -15.76 -21.86 35.39
C ARG A 6 -15.63 -20.36 35.12
N THR A 7 -15.70 -19.54 36.15
CA THR A 7 -15.54 -18.08 36.09
C THR A 7 -14.13 -17.65 35.69
N GLN A 8 -13.09 -18.34 36.17
CA GLN A 8 -11.70 -18.06 35.78
C GLN A 8 -11.44 -18.43 34.31
N VAL A 9 -12.02 -19.53 33.83
CA VAL A 9 -11.88 -19.97 32.43
C VAL A 9 -12.51 -18.95 31.47
N VAL A 10 -13.70 -18.45 31.80
CA VAL A 10 -14.40 -17.44 30.98
C VAL A 10 -13.61 -16.12 30.95
N LEU A 11 -13.08 -15.68 32.08
CA LEU A 11 -12.34 -14.42 32.15
C LEU A 11 -11.05 -14.45 31.33
N VAL A 12 -10.33 -15.58 31.37
CA VAL A 12 -9.12 -15.80 30.57
C VAL A 12 -9.45 -15.83 29.07
N ALA A 13 -10.55 -16.48 28.68
CA ALA A 13 -10.97 -16.54 27.28
C ALA A 13 -11.36 -15.15 26.72
N VAL A 14 -12.04 -14.32 27.52
CA VAL A 14 -12.42 -12.95 27.11
C VAL A 14 -11.20 -12.05 27.00
N LEU A 15 -10.25 -12.13 27.94
CA LEU A 15 -9.00 -11.37 27.87
C LEU A 15 -8.15 -11.81 26.66
N ALA A 16 -8.07 -13.11 26.37
CA ALA A 16 -7.35 -13.61 25.20
C ALA A 16 -7.99 -13.12 23.89
N ALA A 17 -9.33 -13.13 23.79
CA ALA A 17 -10.04 -12.62 22.62
C ALA A 17 -9.84 -11.11 22.41
N ALA A 18 -9.86 -10.31 23.48
CA ALA A 18 -9.62 -8.87 23.41
C ALA A 18 -8.19 -8.52 22.96
N VAL A 19 -7.18 -9.28 23.44
CA VAL A 19 -5.80 -9.09 22.98
C VAL A 19 -5.65 -9.50 21.50
N PHE A 20 -6.31 -10.58 21.07
CA PHE A 20 -6.26 -11.05 19.69
C PHE A 20 -6.92 -10.08 18.70
N THR A 21 -8.07 -9.50 19.07
CA THR A 21 -8.75 -8.50 18.24
C THR A 21 -7.97 -7.18 18.19
N SER A 22 -7.38 -6.76 19.31
CA SER A 22 -6.51 -5.57 19.35
C SER A 22 -5.28 -5.74 18.45
N TRP A 23 -4.70 -6.94 18.43
CA TRP A 23 -3.52 -7.24 17.61
C TRP A 23 -3.84 -7.27 16.11
N GLN A 24 -5.01 -7.81 15.73
CA GLN A 24 -5.47 -7.81 14.34
C GLN A 24 -5.82 -6.41 13.79
N VAL A 25 -6.25 -5.48 14.64
CA VAL A 25 -6.55 -4.11 14.23
C VAL A 25 -5.29 -3.24 14.17
N ALA A 26 -4.33 -3.44 15.08
CA ALA A 26 -3.07 -2.69 15.09
C ALA A 26 -2.10 -3.15 13.99
N LEU A 27 -2.15 -4.42 13.61
CA LEU A 27 -1.38 -5.00 12.51
C LEU A 27 -2.33 -5.39 11.40
N GLY A 28 -2.75 -4.41 10.58
CA GLY A 28 -3.56 -4.70 9.40
C GLY A 28 -2.92 -5.77 8.49
N PRO A 29 -3.67 -6.34 7.53
CA PRO A 29 -3.20 -7.45 6.68
C PRO A 29 -1.88 -7.17 5.94
N ARG A 30 -1.48 -5.90 5.80
CA ARG A 30 -0.21 -5.46 5.22
C ARG A 30 1.03 -5.77 6.08
N SER A 31 0.91 -5.83 7.41
CA SER A 31 2.06 -6.06 8.32
C SER A 31 2.57 -7.51 8.37
N LEU A 32 1.81 -8.47 7.86
CA LEU A 32 2.23 -9.88 7.78
C LEU A 32 2.95 -10.22 6.47
N LEU A 33 3.03 -9.26 5.53
CA LEU A 33 3.69 -9.44 4.25
C LEU A 33 5.21 -9.23 4.41
N LEU A 34 5.96 -10.32 4.29
CA LEU A 34 7.43 -10.30 4.32
C LEU A 34 7.98 -9.25 3.34
N GLY A 35 8.74 -8.30 3.87
CA GLY A 35 9.44 -7.26 3.10
C GLY A 35 8.66 -5.97 2.84
N PHE A 36 7.39 -5.87 3.28
CA PHE A 36 6.62 -4.63 3.13
C PHE A 36 7.22 -3.48 3.94
N SER A 37 7.45 -2.32 3.31
CA SER A 37 7.99 -1.13 4.00
C SER A 37 6.89 -0.13 4.33
N TRP A 38 6.57 -0.03 5.62
CA TRP A 38 5.66 1.00 6.16
C TRP A 38 6.18 2.43 5.90
N THR A 39 7.50 2.62 5.96
CA THR A 39 8.12 3.90 5.66
C THR A 39 7.85 4.32 4.22
N GLN A 40 7.99 3.40 3.26
CA GLN A 40 7.71 3.69 1.86
C GLN A 40 6.21 3.93 1.62
N ALA A 41 5.34 3.20 2.33
CA ALA A 41 3.90 3.43 2.29
C ALA A 41 3.53 4.85 2.74
N HIS A 42 4.07 5.32 3.87
CA HIS A 42 3.85 6.69 4.32
C HIS A 42 4.44 7.74 3.38
N HIS A 43 5.59 7.48 2.77
CA HIS A 43 6.14 8.37 1.75
C HIS A 43 5.22 8.46 0.52
N PHE A 44 4.65 7.34 0.08
CA PHE A 44 3.68 7.30 -1.01
C PHE A 44 2.40 8.06 -0.66
N GLU A 45 1.82 7.84 0.52
CA GLU A 45 0.63 8.56 1.01
C GLU A 45 0.87 10.07 1.12
N SER A 46 2.12 10.50 1.37
CA SER A 46 2.49 11.92 1.44
C SER A 46 2.62 12.61 0.07
N LEU A 47 2.53 11.86 -1.04
CA LEU A 47 2.68 12.44 -2.37
C LEU A 47 1.50 13.36 -2.71
N ARG A 48 1.84 14.50 -3.33
CA ARG A 48 0.86 15.49 -3.79
C ARG A 48 0.85 15.54 -5.30
N ILE A 49 -0.35 15.55 -5.89
CA ILE A 49 -0.53 15.89 -7.30
C ILE A 49 0.13 17.26 -7.58
N GLY A 50 0.85 17.36 -8.70
CA GLY A 50 1.70 18.48 -9.08
C GLY A 50 3.16 18.40 -8.60
N ALA A 51 3.51 17.43 -7.74
CA ALA A 51 4.90 17.21 -7.34
C ALA A 51 5.78 16.90 -8.56
N SER A 52 7.04 17.35 -8.55
CA SER A 52 7.98 17.03 -9.62
C SER A 52 8.39 15.55 -9.56
N LYS A 53 8.70 14.96 -10.71
CA LYS A 53 9.24 13.60 -10.80
C LYS A 53 10.45 13.40 -9.89
N SER A 54 11.37 14.37 -9.85
CA SER A 54 12.55 14.32 -8.96
C SER A 54 12.14 14.18 -7.49
N SER A 55 11.22 15.04 -7.01
CA SER A 55 10.75 15.01 -5.63
C SER A 55 10.05 13.70 -5.26
N VAL A 56 9.34 13.08 -6.21
CA VAL A 56 8.73 11.75 -6.00
C VAL A 56 9.80 10.66 -5.92
N ILE A 57 10.81 10.70 -6.79
CA ILE A 57 11.95 9.75 -6.77
C ILE A 57 12.77 9.91 -5.49
N ASP A 58 12.99 11.14 -5.01
CA ASP A 58 13.71 11.38 -3.76
C ASP A 58 12.99 10.74 -2.55
N LYS A 59 11.65 10.66 -2.59
CA LYS A 59 10.83 10.05 -1.54
C LYS A 59 10.71 8.53 -1.65
N LEU A 60 10.55 8.01 -2.86
CA LEU A 60 10.26 6.58 -3.09
C LEU A 60 11.47 5.75 -3.53
N GLY A 61 12.57 6.41 -3.89
CA GLY A 61 13.72 5.81 -4.55
C GLY A 61 13.53 5.68 -6.06
N LEU A 62 14.45 4.97 -6.71
CA LEU A 62 14.40 4.72 -8.14
C LEU A 62 13.20 3.83 -8.51
N PRO A 63 12.49 4.12 -9.61
CA PRO A 63 11.40 3.28 -10.05
C PRO A 63 11.94 1.94 -10.56
N LEU A 64 11.20 0.87 -10.29
CA LEU A 64 11.44 -0.46 -10.84
C LEU A 64 11.21 -0.52 -12.35
N ARG A 65 10.18 0.18 -12.84
CA ARG A 65 9.80 0.16 -14.26
C ARG A 65 9.18 1.48 -14.70
N THR A 66 9.44 1.85 -15.95
CA THR A 66 8.77 2.95 -16.65
C THR A 66 7.92 2.40 -17.79
N SER A 67 6.74 2.99 -18.01
CA SER A 67 5.81 2.59 -19.08
C SER A 67 5.06 3.82 -19.61
N SER A 68 4.52 3.74 -20.84
CA SER A 68 3.59 4.75 -21.39
C SER A 68 2.15 4.55 -20.88
N THR A 69 1.86 3.41 -20.25
CA THR A 69 0.55 3.07 -19.68
C THR A 69 0.69 2.64 -18.22
N CYS A 70 -0.39 2.78 -17.44
CA CYS A 70 -0.43 2.31 -16.05
C CYS A 70 0.02 0.85 -15.98
N ASN A 71 1.04 0.59 -15.16
CA ASN A 71 1.79 -0.67 -15.12
C ASN A 71 1.71 -1.35 -13.75
N LEU A 72 0.59 -1.17 -13.03
CA LEU A 72 0.25 -2.02 -11.88
C LEU A 72 0.21 -3.50 -12.30
N PRO A 73 0.52 -4.45 -11.39
CA PRO A 73 0.74 -5.85 -11.74
C PRO A 73 -0.46 -6.55 -12.37
N GLN A 74 -1.68 -6.16 -12.01
CA GLN A 74 -2.90 -6.71 -12.59
C GLN A 74 -3.99 -5.65 -12.68
N ARG A 75 -4.90 -5.84 -13.65
CA ARG A 75 -6.07 -4.97 -13.82
C ARG A 75 -7.26 -5.41 -12.98
N GLN A 76 -7.45 -6.72 -12.83
CA GLN A 76 -8.57 -7.28 -12.10
C GLN A 76 -8.50 -6.87 -10.62
N GLY A 77 -9.56 -6.27 -10.09
CA GLY A 77 -9.60 -5.72 -8.73
C GLY A 77 -8.98 -4.32 -8.58
N PHE A 78 -8.42 -3.74 -9.66
CA PHE A 78 -7.88 -2.38 -9.70
C PHE A 78 -8.43 -1.57 -10.89
N GLU A 79 -9.57 -1.97 -11.44
CA GLU A 79 -10.17 -1.40 -12.64
C GLU A 79 -10.36 0.12 -12.51
N GLU A 80 -10.74 0.58 -11.33
CA GLU A 80 -10.89 2.00 -11.02
C GLU A 80 -9.55 2.75 -11.15
N ALA A 81 -8.46 2.19 -10.62
CA ALA A 81 -7.13 2.80 -10.73
C ALA A 81 -6.67 2.89 -12.20
N PHE A 82 -6.92 1.84 -12.99
CA PHE A 82 -6.65 1.87 -14.44
C PHE A 82 -7.56 2.87 -15.18
N GLY A 83 -8.83 3.01 -14.75
CA GLY A 83 -9.77 3.99 -15.27
C GLY A 83 -9.28 5.42 -15.02
N ARG A 84 -8.94 5.75 -13.78
CA ARG A 84 -8.38 7.06 -13.40
C ARG A 84 -7.05 7.33 -14.11
N ALA A 85 -6.18 6.34 -14.25
CA ALA A 85 -4.93 6.49 -14.98
C ALA A 85 -5.17 6.88 -16.44
N LYS A 86 -6.15 6.27 -17.12
CA LYS A 86 -6.48 6.56 -18.52
C LYS A 86 -6.96 8.00 -18.73
N THR A 87 -7.65 8.59 -17.75
CA THR A 87 -8.18 9.95 -17.83
C THR A 87 -7.30 11.00 -17.15
N SER A 88 -6.18 10.61 -16.54
CA SER A 88 -5.33 11.49 -15.73
C SER A 88 -4.49 12.51 -16.52
N GLY A 89 -4.34 12.34 -17.83
CA GLY A 89 -3.40 13.13 -18.63
C GLY A 89 -1.93 12.75 -18.43
N ALA A 90 -1.63 11.65 -17.75
CA ALA A 90 -0.27 11.13 -17.63
C ALA A 90 0.26 10.65 -19.00
N ALA A 91 1.46 11.09 -19.35
CA ALA A 91 2.19 10.66 -20.54
C ALA A 91 3.10 9.45 -20.25
N ARG A 92 3.47 9.24 -18.99
CA ARG A 92 4.32 8.14 -18.54
C ARG A 92 3.99 7.72 -17.12
N PHE A 93 4.22 6.45 -16.83
CA PHE A 93 3.95 5.82 -15.56
C PHE A 93 5.22 5.18 -15.02
N LEU A 94 5.49 5.43 -13.74
CA LEU A 94 6.59 4.84 -13.00
C LEU A 94 6.03 3.88 -11.96
N LEU A 95 6.66 2.72 -11.83
CA LEU A 95 6.29 1.67 -10.88
C LEU A 95 7.37 1.54 -9.80
N TRP A 96 6.96 1.43 -8.54
CA TRP A 96 7.81 1.08 -7.41
C TRP A 96 7.29 -0.20 -6.76
N TYR A 97 8.22 -0.99 -6.23
CA TYR A 97 7.92 -2.19 -5.44
C TYR A 97 8.07 -1.87 -3.96
N ASN A 98 7.06 -2.21 -3.17
CA ASN A 98 7.07 -2.01 -1.73
C ASN A 98 7.04 -3.34 -0.95
N GLY A 99 7.71 -4.38 -1.45
CA GLY A 99 7.81 -5.65 -0.71
C GLY A 99 6.58 -6.55 -0.79
N GLY A 100 6.74 -7.81 -0.41
CA GLY A 100 5.73 -8.86 -0.56
C GLY A 100 5.24 -8.92 -2.01
N ASN A 101 4.00 -8.46 -2.20
CA ASN A 101 3.33 -8.34 -3.48
C ASN A 101 2.77 -6.93 -3.74
N TRP A 102 3.23 -5.90 -3.04
CA TRP A 102 2.67 -4.55 -3.11
C TRP A 102 3.45 -3.63 -4.06
N TYR A 103 2.72 -2.82 -4.82
CA TYR A 103 3.29 -1.94 -5.84
C TYR A 103 2.63 -0.57 -5.85
N TYR A 104 3.42 0.46 -6.16
CA TYR A 104 2.98 1.84 -6.32
C TYR A 104 3.20 2.30 -7.75
N CYS A 105 2.22 2.99 -8.31
CA CYS A 105 2.25 3.54 -9.66
C CYS A 105 2.02 5.05 -9.61
N GLY A 106 2.94 5.81 -10.18
CA GLY A 106 2.85 7.26 -10.32
C GLY A 106 2.78 7.64 -11.80
N GLY A 107 1.74 8.36 -12.20
CA GLY A 107 1.59 8.89 -13.55
C GLY A 107 2.06 10.35 -13.62
N PHE A 108 2.87 10.66 -14.62
CA PHE A 108 3.46 11.98 -14.83
C PHE A 108 3.06 12.54 -16.19
N ASP A 109 2.76 13.84 -16.23
CA ASP A 109 2.53 14.58 -17.47
C ASP A 109 3.84 14.81 -18.26
N VAL A 110 3.72 15.56 -19.35
CA VAL A 110 4.83 15.95 -20.23
C VAL A 110 5.79 16.97 -19.60
N HIS A 111 5.39 17.62 -18.51
CA HIS A 111 6.20 18.60 -17.76
C HIS A 111 6.81 18.00 -16.50
N ASP A 112 6.84 16.68 -16.41
CA ASP A 112 7.37 15.94 -15.28
C ASP A 112 6.65 16.19 -13.96
N ARG A 113 5.35 16.48 -14.00
CA ARG A 113 4.49 16.67 -12.82
C ARG A 113 3.61 15.45 -12.58
N LEU A 114 3.51 15.05 -11.32
CA LEU A 114 2.67 13.94 -10.88
C LEU A 114 1.19 14.30 -11.09
N VAL A 115 0.46 13.53 -11.88
CA VAL A 115 -0.97 13.74 -12.18
C VAL A 115 -1.84 12.54 -11.80
N PHE A 116 -1.21 11.43 -11.44
CA PHE A 116 -1.89 10.22 -10.99
C PHE A 116 -1.06 9.49 -9.95
N VAL A 117 -1.75 8.90 -8.96
CA VAL A 117 -1.19 7.89 -8.06
C VAL A 117 -2.15 6.71 -7.97
N GLY A 118 -1.60 5.52 -7.92
CA GLY A 118 -2.33 4.28 -7.69
C GLY A 118 -1.46 3.28 -6.96
N GLU A 119 -2.09 2.40 -6.20
CA GLU A 119 -1.45 1.24 -5.59
C GLU A 119 -2.15 -0.03 -6.04
N GLY A 120 -1.44 -1.14 -5.99
CA GLY A 120 -2.00 -2.45 -6.29
C GLY A 120 -1.13 -3.58 -5.77
N HIS A 121 -1.64 -4.79 -5.86
CA HIS A 121 -0.93 -5.99 -5.46
C HIS A 121 -1.19 -7.15 -6.41
N SER A 122 -0.28 -8.13 -6.44
CA SER A 122 -0.38 -9.37 -7.22
C SER A 122 -0.76 -10.56 -6.37
#